data_AF-A0A2N8M5W8-F1
#
_entry.id   AF-A0A2N8M5W8-F1
#
_cell.length_a   1.000
_cell.length_b   1.000
_cell.length_c   1.000
_cell.angle_alpha   90.00
_cell.angle_beta   90.00
_cell.angle_gamma   90.00
#
_symmetry.space_group_name_H-M   'P 1'
#
loop_
_entity.id
_entity.type
_entity.pdbx_description
1 polymer ?
#
loop_
_entity_poly.entity_id
_entity_poly.type
_entity_poly.pdbx_seq_one_letter_code
_entity_poly.pdbx_strand_id
1 'polypeptide(L)' 'MIVCSCNVLTDSDIRAALNRGACPRTPFAVYKCLGCSLNCGRCI' A
#
# COMPACT_ATOMS: atom_id res chain seq x y z
N MET A 1 -8.51 5.23 8.07
CA MET A 1 -7.63 6.41 7.82
C MET A 1 -7.04 6.30 6.42
N ILE A 2 -7.03 7.39 5.65
CA ILE A 2 -6.34 7.42 4.35
C ILE A 2 -4.84 7.58 4.60
N VAL A 3 -4.04 6.67 4.03
CA VAL A 3 -2.57 6.66 4.14
C VAL A 3 -1.93 7.24 2.88
N CYS A 4 -2.49 6.98 1.69
CA CYS A 4 -2.00 7.53 0.43
C CYS A 4 -3.13 8.22 -0.35
N SER A 5 -3.11 9.54 -0.45
CA SER A 5 -4.11 10.30 -1.21
C SER A 5 -4.00 10.08 -2.72
N CYS A 6 -2.79 9.86 -3.26
CA CYS A 6 -2.58 9.69 -4.70
C CYS A 6 -3.16 8.38 -5.25
N ASN A 7 -3.27 7.36 -4.41
CA ASN A 7 -3.82 6.06 -4.78
C ASN A 7 -5.10 5.73 -3.98
N VAL A 8 -5.58 6.69 -3.17
CA VAL A 8 -6.73 6.56 -2.27
C VAL A 8 -6.64 5.29 -1.40
N LEU A 9 -5.45 5.01 -0.88
CA LEU A 9 -5.21 3.83 -0.04
C LEU A 9 -5.53 4.14 1.42
N THR A 10 -6.23 3.21 2.07
CA THR A 10 -6.57 3.27 3.50
C THR A 10 -5.70 2.32 4.33
N ASP A 11 -5.69 2.51 5.65
CA ASP A 11 -5.02 1.58 6.57
C ASP A 11 -5.58 0.16 6.48
N SER A 12 -6.89 0.04 6.21
CA SER A 12 -7.58 -1.23 5.97
C SER A 12 -7.03 -1.93 4.72
N ASP A 13 -6.76 -1.21 3.64
CA ASP A 13 -6.20 -1.77 2.41
C ASP A 13 -4.78 -2.30 2.65
N ILE A 14 -3.97 -1.56 3.42
CA ILE A 14 -2.62 -2.00 3.80
C ILE A 14 -2.68 -3.26 4.65
N ARG A 15 -3.55 -3.30 5.67
CA ARG A 15 -3.75 -4.49 6.52
C ARG A 15 -4.26 -5.69 5.71
N ALA A 16 -5.18 -5.46 4.77
CA ALA A 16 -5.65 -6.50 3.86
C ALA A 16 -4.52 -7.03 2.97
N ALA A 17 -3.63 -6.17 2.48
CA ALA A 17 -2.45 -6.59 1.70
C ALA A 17 -1.51 -7.49 2.51
N LEU A 18 -1.29 -7.20 3.79
CA LEU A 18 -0.46 -8.02 4.69
C LEU A 18 -1.05 -9.42 4.92
N ASN A 19 -2.38 -9.56 4.87
CA ASN A 19 -3.07 -10.82 5.11
C ASN A 19 -3.17 -11.73 3.86
N ARG A 20 -2.75 -11.26 2.68
CA ARG A 20 -2.88 -12.00 1.40
C ARG A 20 -1.77 -13.03 1.13
N GLY A 21 -1.06 -13.48 2.16
CA GLY A 21 -0.05 -14.55 2.07
C GLY A 21 1.32 -14.11 1.56
N ALA A 22 1.39 -13.15 0.63
CA ALA A 22 2.60 -12.37 0.43
C ALA A 22 2.67 -11.35 1.57
N CYS A 23 3.68 -11.44 2.44
CA CYS A 23 3.92 -10.46 3.50
C CYS A 23 4.84 -9.35 2.97
N PRO A 24 4.32 -8.26 2.38
CA PRO A 24 5.17 -7.15 1.95
C PRO A 24 5.90 -6.57 3.17
N ARG A 25 7.23 -6.57 3.13
CA ARG A 25 8.09 -6.04 4.21
C ARG A 25 8.57 -4.62 3.94
N THR A 26 8.15 -4.04 2.83
CA THR A 26 8.49 -2.68 2.41
C THR A 26 7.24 -1.98 1.86
N PRO A 27 7.17 -0.64 1.94
CA PRO A 27 6.06 0.12 1.38
C PRO A 27 5.90 -0.19 -0.11
N PHE A 28 7.01 -0.23 -0.84
CA PHE A 28 7.02 -0.59 -2.26
C PHE A 28 6.37 -1.94 -2.56
N ALA A 29 6.64 -2.95 -1.72
CA ALA A 29 6.01 -4.26 -1.85
C ALA A 29 4.49 -4.19 -1.58
N VAL A 30 4.03 -3.33 -0.66
CA VAL A 30 2.59 -3.09 -0.43
C VAL A 30 1.95 -2.49 -1.69
N TYR A 31 2.53 -1.43 -2.26
CA TYR A 31 2.02 -0.84 -3.51
C TYR A 31 1.96 -1.88 -4.64
N LYS A 32 3.00 -2.72 -4.78
CA LYS A 32 3.02 -3.81 -5.77
C LYS A 32 1.93 -4.86 -5.50
N CYS A 33 1.72 -5.26 -4.24
CA CYS A 33 0.67 -6.21 -3.86
C CYS A 33 -0.75 -5.66 -4.13
N LEU A 34 -0.93 -4.34 -4.02
CA LEU A 34 -2.18 -3.66 -4.30
C LEU A 34 -2.36 -3.31 -5.78
N GLY A 35 -1.36 -3.55 -6.63
CA GLY A 35 -1.39 -3.19 -8.05
C GLY A 35 -1.32 -1.68 -8.31
N CYS A 36 -0.75 -0.92 -7.36
CA CYS A 36 -0.63 0.53 -7.44
C CYS A 36 0.80 0.97 -7.77
N SER A 37 0.92 2.17 -8.35
CA SER A 37 2.19 2.83 -8.63
C SER A 37 2.51 3.89 -7.56
N LEU A 38 3.80 4.15 -7.34
CA LEU A 38 4.25 5.29 -6.53
C LEU A 38 4.17 6.58 -7.36
N ASN A 39 3.23 7.46 -7.04
CA ASN A 39 3.00 8.69 -7.80
C ASN A 39 3.84 9.88 -7.30
N CYS A 40 3.85 10.14 -5.98
CA CYS A 40 4.50 11.32 -5.40
C CYS A 40 5.54 11.01 -4.32
N GLY A 41 5.64 9.76 -3.87
CA GLY A 41 6.61 9.32 -2.86
C GLY A 41 6.41 9.84 -1.44
N ARG A 42 5.33 10.58 -1.14
CA ARG A 42 5.13 11.16 0.21
C ARG A 42 4.62 10.17 1.27
N CYS A 43 4.15 9.01 0.82
CA CYS A 43 3.52 7.98 1.64
C CYS A 43 4.37 6.69 1.62
N ILE A 44 5.70 6.84 1.52
CA ILE A 44 6.66 5.74 1.64
C ILE A 44 7.12 5.59 3.08
#